data_AF-A0A7C6ABP4-F1
#
_entry.id   AF-A0A7C6ABP4-F1
#
_cell.length_a   1.000
_cell.length_b   1.000
_cell.length_c   1.000
_cell.angle_alpha   90.00
_cell.angle_beta   90.00
_cell.angle_gamma   90.00
#
_symmetry.space_group_name_H-M   'P 1'
#
loop_
_entity.id
_entity.type
_entity.pdbx_description
1 polymer ?
#
loop_
_entity_poly.entity_id
_entity_poly.type
_entity_poly.pdbx_seq_one_letter_code
_entity_poly.pdbx_strand_id
1 'polypeptide(L)'
;MDKVRAGYDGNIVTLVNANADMDNGSVCHVGDLVSGQTQEYQVVQPTSTSILNTPIVLIKSAEFTGPAYYPNTTLKDFYNPQGQPMRGYFLNVGDEFTITTTGISGNAAVDSYLVPTAGSYMLSVVPNLSGNTRFAAVITNANAYFGYTGSGLTQQAAVTARVVQA
;
A
#
# COMPACT_ATOMS: atom_id res chain seq x y z
N MET A 1 -15.16 -6.74 -24.11
CA MET A 1 -15.55 -5.31 -24.02
C MET A 1 -14.29 -4.55 -24.39
N ASP A 2 -14.05 -4.28 -25.68
CA ASP A 2 -12.67 -4.13 -26.18
C ASP A 2 -12.29 -2.70 -26.60
N LYS A 3 -13.12 -1.69 -26.29
CA LYS A 3 -12.86 -0.30 -26.72
C LYS A 3 -13.31 0.74 -25.69
N VAL A 4 -13.10 0.47 -24.40
CA VAL A 4 -13.29 1.48 -23.36
C VAL A 4 -11.90 1.87 -22.84
N ARG A 5 -11.50 3.12 -23.10
CA ARG A 5 -10.37 3.76 -22.42
C ARG A 5 -10.97 4.66 -21.34
N ALA A 6 -10.71 4.36 -20.07
CA ALA A 6 -11.11 5.24 -18.98
C ALA A 6 -10.35 6.57 -19.11
N GLY A 7 -11.07 7.69 -19.15
CA GLY A 7 -10.48 9.03 -19.23
C GLY A 7 -10.06 9.59 -17.86
N TYR A 8 -10.50 8.93 -16.79
CA TYR A 8 -10.06 9.15 -15.42
C TYR A 8 -9.70 7.78 -14.89
N ASP A 9 -8.43 7.55 -14.56
CA ASP A 9 -7.98 6.29 -14.00
C ASP A 9 -8.84 5.98 -12.77
N GLY A 10 -9.32 4.75 -12.67
CA GLY A 10 -10.16 4.33 -11.56
C GLY A 10 -9.43 4.42 -10.22
N ASN A 11 -9.97 3.78 -9.19
CA ASN A 11 -9.29 3.68 -7.90
C ASN A 11 -7.98 2.86 -7.93
N ILE A 12 -7.52 2.42 -9.11
CA ILE A 12 -6.33 1.58 -9.31
C ILE A 12 -5.40 2.27 -10.30
N VAL A 13 -4.12 2.31 -9.96
CA VAL A 13 -3.03 2.82 -10.79
C VAL A 13 -1.93 1.78 -10.92
N THR A 14 -1.29 1.70 -12.08
CA THR A 14 -0.10 0.86 -12.26
C THR A 14 1.15 1.70 -11.96
N LEU A 15 1.95 1.24 -11.01
CA LEU A 15 3.14 1.91 -10.53
C LEU A 15 4.39 1.09 -10.85
N VAL A 16 5.53 1.76 -10.98
CA VAL A 16 6.84 1.14 -11.12
C VAL A 16 7.79 1.87 -10.18
N ASN A 17 8.47 1.11 -9.31
CA ASN A 17 9.56 1.66 -8.51
C ASN A 17 10.89 1.22 -9.12
N ALA A 18 11.61 2.15 -9.74
CA ALA A 18 12.88 1.86 -10.37
C ALA A 18 14.06 1.73 -9.39
N ASN A 19 13.89 2.06 -8.11
CA ASN A 19 15.01 2.24 -7.17
C ASN A 19 15.13 1.15 -6.10
N ALA A 20 14.04 0.44 -5.81
CA ALA A 20 14.01 -0.61 -4.81
C ALA A 20 12.80 -1.52 -5.02
N ASP A 21 12.84 -2.68 -4.40
CA ASP A 21 11.68 -3.54 -4.25
C ASP A 21 10.67 -2.92 -3.28
N MET A 22 9.43 -3.39 -3.37
CA MET A 22 8.34 -2.88 -2.54
C MET A 22 7.43 -3.98 -2.04
N ASP A 23 7.17 -3.95 -0.73
CA ASP A 23 6.22 -4.84 -0.10
C ASP A 23 4.79 -4.33 -0.27
N ASN A 24 3.83 -5.25 -0.42
CA ASN A 24 2.42 -4.91 -0.28
C ASN A 24 2.15 -4.34 1.13
N GLY A 25 1.23 -3.38 1.21
CA GLY A 25 1.00 -2.59 2.42
C GLY A 25 1.82 -1.31 2.48
N SER A 26 2.85 -1.17 1.64
CA SER A 26 3.57 0.09 1.47
C SER A 26 2.65 1.19 0.91
N VAL A 27 2.93 2.44 1.30
CA VAL A 27 2.22 3.63 0.83
C VAL A 27 3.15 4.59 0.10
N CYS A 28 2.67 5.20 -0.98
CA CYS A 28 3.43 6.18 -1.75
C CYS A 28 2.54 7.22 -2.42
N HIS A 29 3.16 8.16 -3.13
CA HIS A 29 2.48 9.02 -4.10
C HIS A 29 2.71 8.52 -5.52
N VAL A 30 1.81 8.90 -6.43
CA VAL A 30 1.97 8.71 -7.87
C VAL A 30 2.87 9.82 -8.42
N GLY A 31 3.95 9.44 -9.09
CA GLY A 31 4.86 10.33 -9.79
C GLY A 31 4.54 10.48 -11.27
N ASP A 32 5.55 10.84 -12.03
CA ASP A 32 5.43 11.04 -13.48
C ASP A 32 5.22 9.73 -14.25
N LEU A 33 4.68 9.84 -15.45
CA LEU A 33 4.56 8.72 -16.39
C LEU A 33 5.96 8.19 -16.74
N VAL A 34 6.14 6.86 -16.70
CA VAL A 34 7.38 6.21 -17.12
C VAL A 34 7.60 6.46 -18.61
N SER A 35 8.81 6.90 -18.98
CA SER A 35 9.14 7.21 -20.37
C SER A 35 8.85 6.03 -21.31
N GLY A 36 8.12 6.29 -22.40
CA GLY A 36 7.74 5.27 -23.38
C GLY A 36 6.54 4.41 -22.98
N GLN A 37 5.99 4.58 -21.77
CA GLN A 37 4.79 3.88 -21.30
C GLN A 37 3.55 4.75 -21.43
N THR A 38 2.37 4.11 -21.35
CA THR A 38 1.08 4.81 -21.49
C THR A 38 0.22 4.79 -20.23
N GLN A 39 0.51 3.89 -19.28
CA GLN A 39 -0.29 3.68 -18.07
C GLN A 39 0.56 3.32 -16.84
N GLU A 40 1.89 3.41 -16.94
CA GLU A 40 2.82 3.08 -15.85
C GLU A 40 3.41 4.37 -15.28
N TYR A 41 3.25 4.57 -13.98
CA TYR A 41 3.69 5.78 -13.28
C TYR A 41 4.80 5.48 -12.27
N GLN A 42 5.67 6.44 -12.01
CA GLN A 42 6.75 6.29 -11.03
C GLN A 42 6.21 6.30 -9.60
N VAL A 43 6.87 5.56 -8.71
CA VAL A 43 6.65 5.68 -7.26
C VAL A 43 7.39 6.90 -6.72
N VAL A 44 6.69 7.73 -5.94
CA VAL A 44 7.29 8.86 -5.21
C VAL A 44 7.11 8.65 -3.71
N GLN A 45 8.22 8.72 -2.97
CA GLN A 45 8.19 8.62 -1.52
C GLN A 45 7.50 9.85 -0.89
N PRO A 46 6.68 9.67 0.16
CA PRO A 46 6.11 10.79 0.89
C PRO A 46 7.16 11.76 1.42
N THR A 47 6.88 13.06 1.32
CA THR A 47 7.67 14.17 1.86
C THR A 47 6.80 15.01 2.80
N SER A 48 7.41 15.83 3.66
CA SER A 48 6.66 16.68 4.61
C SER A 48 5.65 17.59 3.92
N THR A 49 5.93 18.05 2.70
CA THR A 49 5.00 18.86 1.91
C THR A 49 3.92 18.02 1.23
N SER A 50 4.27 16.86 0.68
CA SER A 50 3.33 16.05 -0.11
C SER A 50 2.31 15.32 0.77
N ILE A 51 2.66 14.92 1.99
CA ILE A 51 1.69 14.33 2.92
C ILE A 51 0.53 15.28 3.27
N LEU A 52 0.70 16.59 3.08
CA LEU A 52 -0.34 17.60 3.34
C LEU A 52 -1.26 17.84 2.14
N ASN A 53 -0.80 17.53 0.93
CA ASN A 53 -1.43 18.05 -0.30
C ASN A 53 -1.75 16.97 -1.33
N THR A 54 -1.02 15.87 -1.30
CA THR A 54 -1.06 14.82 -2.33
C THR A 54 -1.73 13.56 -1.78
N PRO A 55 -2.67 12.95 -2.53
CA PRO A 55 -3.26 11.67 -2.16
C PRO A 55 -2.21 10.58 -1.96
N ILE A 56 -2.49 9.66 -1.04
CA ILE A 56 -1.68 8.46 -0.80
C ILE A 56 -2.28 7.29 -1.58
N VAL A 57 -1.39 6.45 -2.10
CA VAL A 57 -1.71 5.20 -2.79
C VAL A 57 -1.18 4.04 -1.98
N LEU A 58 -2.03 3.04 -1.73
CA LEU A 58 -1.68 1.79 -1.06
C LEU A 58 -1.25 0.76 -2.10
N ILE A 59 -0.09 0.15 -1.90
CA ILE A 59 0.44 -0.89 -2.80
C ILE A 59 -0.15 -2.24 -2.42
N LYS A 60 -0.79 -2.88 -3.41
CA LYS A 60 -1.39 -4.20 -3.27
C LYS A 60 -1.46 -4.91 -4.61
N SER A 61 -0.38 -5.58 -5.01
CA SER A 61 -0.42 -6.44 -6.19
C SER A 61 -0.91 -7.84 -5.85
N ALA A 62 -1.64 -8.46 -6.78
CA ALA A 62 -1.73 -9.91 -6.80
C ALA A 62 -0.34 -10.47 -7.16
N GLU A 63 -0.02 -11.65 -6.64
CA GLU A 63 1.26 -12.33 -6.92
C GLU A 63 1.47 -12.47 -8.43
N PHE A 64 2.67 -12.14 -8.92
CA PHE A 64 3.03 -12.37 -10.31
C PHE A 64 3.36 -13.86 -10.48
N THR A 65 2.35 -14.68 -10.79
CA THR A 65 2.59 -16.04 -11.26
C THR A 65 3.08 -15.97 -12.71
N GLY A 66 4.41 -15.95 -12.89
CA GLY A 66 5.01 -16.22 -14.21
C GLY A 66 4.58 -17.59 -14.75
N PRO A 67 4.77 -17.87 -16.05
CA PRO A 67 4.34 -19.13 -16.65
C PRO A 67 5.07 -20.32 -16.01
N ALA A 68 4.33 -21.09 -15.21
CA ALA A 68 4.52 -22.51 -14.88
C ALA A 68 5.96 -23.07 -14.92
N TYR A 69 6.93 -22.52 -14.15
CA TYR A 69 8.22 -23.22 -13.95
C TYR A 69 9.00 -22.79 -12.70
N TYR A 70 8.34 -22.61 -11.55
CA TYR A 70 9.05 -22.61 -10.27
C TYR A 70 8.33 -23.50 -9.26
N PRO A 71 8.70 -24.79 -9.16
CA PRO A 71 8.06 -25.75 -8.26
C PRO A 71 8.23 -25.44 -6.75
N ASN A 72 8.86 -24.31 -6.40
CA ASN A 72 9.03 -23.82 -5.02
C ASN A 72 8.60 -22.35 -4.83
N THR A 73 7.92 -21.73 -5.81
CA THR A 73 7.21 -20.46 -5.54
C THR A 73 5.98 -20.79 -4.72
N THR A 74 6.16 -20.78 -3.40
CA THR A 74 5.03 -20.82 -2.50
C THR A 74 4.27 -19.51 -2.69
N LEU A 75 2.93 -19.57 -2.63
CA LEU A 75 1.94 -18.48 -2.71
C LEU A 75 2.14 -17.32 -1.70
N LYS A 76 3.38 -16.94 -1.38
CA LYS A 76 3.77 -16.56 -0.01
C LYS A 76 4.58 -15.28 0.11
N ASP A 77 5.04 -14.66 -0.97
CA ASP A 77 5.72 -13.37 -0.87
C ASP A 77 4.97 -12.31 -1.69
N PHE A 78 4.20 -11.48 -0.99
CA PHE A 78 3.52 -10.31 -1.50
C PHE A 78 4.52 -9.17 -1.78
N TYR A 79 5.50 -9.45 -2.63
CA TYR A 79 6.67 -8.64 -2.89
C TYR A 79 6.68 -8.21 -4.36
N ASN A 80 6.95 -6.92 -4.58
CA ASN A 80 6.98 -6.30 -5.89
C ASN A 80 8.45 -5.99 -6.23
N PRO A 81 9.09 -6.72 -7.15
CA PRO A 81 10.49 -6.48 -7.49
C PRO A 81 10.72 -5.11 -8.11
N GLN A 82 11.92 -4.57 -7.90
CA GLN A 82 12.38 -3.34 -8.51
C GLN A 82 12.16 -3.35 -10.04
N GLY A 83 11.65 -2.24 -10.57
CA GLY A 83 11.43 -2.03 -11.99
C GLY A 83 10.28 -2.85 -12.58
N GLN A 84 9.56 -3.64 -11.77
CA GLN A 84 8.37 -4.36 -12.23
C GLN A 84 7.08 -3.56 -11.94
N PRO A 85 6.08 -3.64 -12.84
CA PRO A 85 4.77 -3.04 -12.60
C PRO A 85 4.09 -3.64 -11.37
N MET A 86 3.52 -2.77 -10.53
CA MET A 86 2.74 -3.10 -9.34
C MET A 86 1.42 -2.32 -9.32
N ARG A 87 0.43 -2.81 -8.58
CA ARG A 87 -0.87 -2.14 -8.43
C ARG A 87 -0.91 -1.28 -7.18
N GLY A 88 -1.19 0.00 -7.39
CA GLY A 88 -1.55 0.94 -6.35
C GLY A 88 -3.05 1.18 -6.30
N TYR A 89 -3.60 1.39 -5.11
CA TYR A 89 -5.00 1.70 -4.89
C TYR A 89 -5.11 3.07 -4.20
N PHE A 90 -5.89 3.96 -4.81
CA PHE A 90 -6.32 5.18 -4.15
C PHE A 90 -7.34 4.82 -3.08
N LEU A 91 -7.03 5.18 -1.84
CA LEU A 91 -7.92 5.00 -0.71
C LEU A 91 -8.81 6.23 -0.57
N ASN A 92 -10.12 6.01 -0.44
CA ASN A 92 -11.11 7.05 -0.22
C ASN A 92 -11.69 6.96 1.19
N VAL A 93 -12.27 8.07 1.67
CA VAL A 93 -12.96 8.10 2.96
C VAL A 93 -14.06 7.03 2.98
N GLY A 94 -14.04 6.20 4.03
CA GLY A 94 -14.93 5.05 4.21
C GLY A 94 -14.34 3.71 3.80
N ASP A 95 -13.26 3.68 3.02
CA ASP A 95 -12.58 2.43 2.66
C ASP A 95 -11.96 1.78 3.89
N GLU A 96 -11.98 0.44 3.93
CA GLU A 96 -11.34 -0.36 4.97
C GLU A 96 -10.23 -1.23 4.37
N PHE A 97 -9.10 -1.28 5.06
CA PHE A 97 -7.98 -2.13 4.68
C PHE A 97 -7.35 -2.77 5.92
N THR A 98 -6.79 -3.96 5.71
CA THR A 98 -6.04 -4.69 6.74
C THR A 98 -4.58 -4.72 6.35
N ILE A 99 -3.70 -4.36 7.29
CA ILE A 99 -2.24 -4.36 7.11
C ILE A 99 -1.59 -5.09 8.29
N THR A 100 -0.57 -5.89 8.00
CA THR A 100 0.23 -6.55 9.05
C THR A 100 0.99 -5.51 9.87
N THR A 101 1.27 -5.81 11.14
CA THR A 101 2.00 -4.86 12.00
C THR A 101 3.43 -4.60 11.52
N THR A 102 3.98 -5.44 10.63
CA THR A 102 5.27 -5.23 9.97
C THR A 102 5.23 -4.13 8.91
N GLY A 103 4.05 -3.76 8.39
CA GLY A 103 3.85 -2.69 7.41
C GLY A 103 3.55 -1.32 8.03
N ILE A 104 3.53 -1.22 9.35
CA ILE A 104 3.28 0.03 10.10
C ILE A 104 4.40 0.28 11.10
N SER A 105 4.61 1.55 11.45
CA SER A 105 5.53 1.94 12.52
C SER A 105 4.76 2.38 13.77
N GLY A 106 5.27 2.01 14.94
CA GLY A 106 4.63 2.30 16.22
C GLY A 106 3.74 1.16 16.73
N ASN A 107 3.16 1.35 17.92
CA ASN A 107 2.31 0.34 18.56
C ASN A 107 0.85 0.57 18.16
N ALA A 108 0.27 -0.39 17.45
CA ALA A 108 -1.11 -0.30 17.04
C ALA A 108 -2.07 -0.54 18.20
N ALA A 109 -3.01 0.39 18.38
CA ALA A 109 -4.13 0.27 19.29
C ALA A 109 -5.41 0.70 18.59
N VAL A 110 -6.54 0.12 18.99
CA VAL A 110 -7.87 0.56 18.54
C VAL A 110 -8.04 2.04 18.88
N ASP A 111 -8.77 2.76 18.02
CA ASP A 111 -9.01 4.21 18.08
C ASP A 111 -7.76 5.09 17.87
N SER A 112 -6.60 4.49 17.60
CA SER A 112 -5.44 5.23 17.10
C SER A 112 -5.52 5.40 15.58
N TYR A 113 -4.71 6.30 15.03
CA TYR A 113 -4.73 6.66 13.62
C TYR A 113 -3.46 6.22 12.91
N LEU A 114 -3.59 5.79 11.66
CA LEU A 114 -2.51 5.58 10.71
C LEU A 114 -2.37 6.81 9.83
N VAL A 115 -1.15 7.37 9.78
CA VAL A 115 -0.82 8.55 8.97
C VAL A 115 0.47 8.34 8.18
N PRO A 116 0.60 8.89 6.96
CA PRO A 116 1.84 8.81 6.20
C PRO A 116 2.94 9.58 6.92
N THR A 117 4.17 9.08 6.82
CA THR A 117 5.35 9.72 7.40
C THR A 117 6.30 10.15 6.29
N ALA A 118 6.81 11.37 6.37
CA ALA A 118 7.82 11.86 5.42
C ALA A 118 9.06 10.95 5.43
N GLY A 119 9.56 10.60 4.24
CA GLY A 119 10.72 9.73 4.06
C GLY A 119 10.46 8.25 4.34
N SER A 120 9.20 7.82 4.45
CA SER A 120 8.83 6.43 4.73
C SER A 120 7.73 5.94 3.80
N TYR A 121 7.81 4.65 3.44
CA TYR A 121 6.73 3.93 2.77
C TYR A 121 5.76 3.25 3.75
N MET A 122 6.00 3.39 5.06
CA MET A 122 5.16 2.84 6.11
C MET A 122 4.24 3.91 6.70
N LEU A 123 3.05 3.49 7.11
CA LEU A 123 2.16 4.34 7.92
C LEU A 123 2.62 4.32 9.38
N SER A 124 2.55 5.47 10.04
CA SER A 124 2.87 5.62 11.47
C SER A 124 1.59 5.66 12.29
N VAL A 125 1.61 4.97 13.43
CA VAL A 125 0.52 5.00 14.41
C VAL A 125 0.66 6.25 15.28
N VAL A 126 -0.39 7.07 15.29
CA VAL A 126 -0.51 8.26 16.16
C VAL A 126 -1.79 8.17 16.99
N PRO A 127 -1.76 8.51 18.29
CA PRO A 127 -2.95 8.41 19.15
C PRO A 127 -4.02 9.46 18.83
N ASN A 128 -3.63 10.59 18.24
CA ASN A 128 -4.54 11.69 17.88
C ASN A 128 -4.11 12.31 16.55
N LEU A 129 -5.07 12.82 15.78
CA LEU A 129 -4.80 13.59 14.56
C LEU A 129 -4.43 15.03 14.93
N SER A 130 -3.29 15.50 14.42
CA SER A 130 -2.83 16.87 14.59
C SER A 130 -3.20 17.81 13.43
N GLY A 131 -3.96 17.31 12.44
CA GLY A 131 -4.34 18.07 11.23
C GLY A 131 -3.22 18.24 10.18
N ASN A 132 -2.03 17.67 10.44
CA ASN A 132 -0.84 17.81 9.59
C ASN A 132 -0.69 16.66 8.57
N THR A 133 -1.79 16.19 8.01
CA THR A 133 -1.78 15.18 6.95
C THR A 133 -3.06 15.29 6.14
N ARG A 134 -3.00 14.94 4.86
CA ARG A 134 -4.13 14.78 3.97
C ARG A 134 -4.81 13.42 4.15
N PHE A 135 -4.04 12.39 4.50
CA PHE A 135 -4.53 11.03 4.69
C PHE A 135 -4.51 10.63 6.17
N ALA A 136 -5.60 10.04 6.63
CA ALA A 136 -5.70 9.41 7.93
C ALA A 136 -6.67 8.22 7.90
N ALA A 137 -6.32 7.14 8.58
CA ALA A 137 -7.21 6.01 8.80
C ALA A 137 -7.27 5.66 10.29
N VAL A 138 -8.47 5.47 10.85
CA VAL A 138 -8.65 5.05 12.25
C VAL A 138 -8.57 3.52 12.33
N ILE A 139 -7.83 3.01 13.30
CA ILE A 139 -7.73 1.58 13.58
C ILE A 139 -9.03 1.13 14.27
N THR A 140 -9.83 0.33 13.56
CA THR A 140 -11.10 -0.18 14.07
C THR A 140 -10.94 -1.52 14.76
N ASN A 141 -9.88 -2.26 14.43
CA ASN A 141 -9.63 -3.56 14.98
C ASN A 141 -8.13 -3.90 14.96
N ALA A 142 -7.63 -4.46 16.06
CA ALA A 142 -6.28 -5.02 16.16
C ALA A 142 -6.42 -6.52 16.48
N ASN A 143 -6.43 -7.34 15.43
CA ASN A 143 -6.57 -8.79 15.54
C ASN A 143 -5.38 -9.48 14.90
N ALA A 144 -5.07 -10.67 15.41
CA ALA A 144 -4.08 -11.49 14.77
C ALA A 144 -4.75 -12.38 13.71
N TYR A 145 -4.25 -12.33 12.48
CA TYR A 145 -4.71 -13.17 11.38
C TYR A 145 -3.77 -14.36 11.23
N PHE A 146 -4.34 -15.53 10.97
CA PHE A 146 -3.54 -16.71 10.66
C PHE A 146 -3.10 -16.66 9.21
N GLY A 147 -1.79 -16.51 8.99
CA GLY A 147 -1.16 -16.65 7.68
C GLY A 147 -0.32 -17.93 7.63
N TYR A 148 -0.15 -18.54 6.47
CA TYR A 148 0.81 -19.62 6.32
C TYR A 148 2.20 -19.04 6.06
N THR A 149 3.12 -19.18 7.01
CA THR A 149 4.55 -18.95 6.73
C THR A 149 5.13 -20.22 6.10
N GLY A 150 6.36 -20.17 5.55
CA GLY A 150 7.06 -21.35 5.04
C GLY A 150 7.22 -22.49 6.06
N SER A 151 6.96 -22.22 7.35
CA SER A 151 7.07 -23.14 8.49
C SER A 151 5.71 -23.69 9.00
N GLY A 152 4.57 -23.21 8.48
CA GLY A 152 3.23 -23.64 8.91
C GLY A 152 2.26 -22.48 9.10
N LEU A 153 1.10 -22.75 9.73
CA LEU A 153 0.18 -21.68 10.16
C LEU A 153 0.87 -20.86 11.25
N THR A 154 1.12 -19.59 10.96
CA THR A 154 1.66 -18.64 11.94
C THR A 154 0.68 -17.49 12.08
N GLN A 155 0.36 -17.19 13.32
CA GLN A 155 -0.41 -16.02 13.66
C GLN A 155 0.44 -14.77 13.39
N GLN A 156 0.00 -13.91 12.48
CA GLN A 156 0.58 -12.60 12.23
C GLN A 156 -0.33 -11.53 12.84
N ALA A 157 0.24 -10.62 13.62
CA ALA A 157 -0.50 -9.47 14.09
C ALA A 157 -0.83 -8.56 12.90
N ALA A 158 -2.09 -8.14 12.78
CA ALA A 158 -2.51 -7.18 11.78
C ALA A 158 -3.52 -6.20 12.38
N VAL A 159 -3.72 -5.09 11.69
CA VAL A 159 -4.73 -4.09 12.07
C VAL A 159 -5.63 -3.83 10.89
N THR A 160 -6.92 -3.69 11.17
CA THR A 160 -7.88 -3.18 10.20
C THR A 160 -8.11 -1.71 10.51
N ALA A 161 -7.97 -0.88 9.49
CA ALA A 161 -8.15 0.55 9.57
C ALA A 161 -9.18 1.03 8.55
N ARG A 162 -9.98 2.00 8.96
CA ARG A 162 -10.96 2.69 8.11
C ARG A 162 -10.47 4.08 7.79
N VAL A 163 -10.46 4.44 6.51
CA VAL A 163 -10.04 5.76 6.06
C VAL A 163 -11.05 6.80 6.50
N VAL A 164 -10.57 7.82 7.22
CA VAL A 164 -11.38 8.94 7.72
C VAL A 164 -11.01 10.25 7.01
N GLN A 165 -9.88 10.28 6.29
CA GLN A 165 -9.41 11.42 5.51
C GLN A 165 -8.57 10.96 4.30
N ALA A 166 -8.79 11.54 3.10
CA ALA A 166 -8.08 11.22 1.85
C ALA A 166 -7.95 12.42 0.89
#